data_AF-A0A7S3EXV1-F1
#
_entry.id   AF-A0A7S3EXV1-F1
#
_cell.length_a   1.000
_cell.length_b   1.000
_cell.length_c   1.000
_cell.angle_alpha   90.00
_cell.angle_beta   90.00
_cell.angle_gamma   90.00
#
_symmetry.space_group_name_H-M   'P 1'
#
loop_
_entity.id
_entity.type
_entity.pdbx_description
1 polymer ?
#
loop_
_entity_poly.entity_id
_entity_poly.type
_entity_poly.pdbx_seq_one_letter_code
_entity_poly.pdbx_strand_id
1 'polypeptide(L)'
;RLIDFGLSLVVPESAPPQPPIMAADFMTVDRFGTKSYIPPEMMNNIMYDARLADVWSLGICLFSLVAGFFPFDQALIADFRFQLAVQTQNQGGSTVAALYALYNLPIPMSPSLIVLLDGMLTINAGAR
;
A
#
# COMPACT_ATOMS: atom_id res chain seq x y z
N ARG A 1 13.33 -14.65 -3.27
CA ARG A 1 12.36 -15.41 -4.10
C ARG A 1 10.98 -15.02 -3.59
N LEU A 2 10.04 -14.69 -4.48
CA LEU A 2 8.64 -14.49 -4.13
C LEU A 2 7.92 -15.85 -4.19
N ILE A 3 7.05 -16.13 -3.23
CA ILE A 3 6.34 -17.41 -3.08
C ILE A 3 4.88 -17.16 -2.66
N ASP A 4 4.08 -18.24 -2.64
CA ASP A 4 2.67 -18.23 -2.22
C ASP A 4 1.72 -17.43 -3.13
N PHE A 5 1.59 -17.90 -4.37
CA PHE A 5 0.69 -17.31 -5.38
C PHE A 5 -0.78 -17.76 -5.21
N GLY A 6 -1.17 -18.28 -4.04
CA GLY A 6 -2.53 -18.80 -3.80
C GLY A 6 -3.64 -17.73 -3.85
N LEU A 7 -3.27 -16.46 -3.73
CA LEU A 7 -4.17 -15.30 -3.82
C LEU A 7 -3.89 -14.40 -5.03
N SER A 8 -3.04 -14.84 -5.96
CA SER A 8 -2.65 -14.03 -7.11
C SER A 8 -3.77 -13.90 -8.12
N LEU A 9 -3.91 -12.70 -8.69
CA LEU A 9 -4.78 -12.47 -9.85
C LEU A 9 -4.12 -13.05 -11.10
N VAL A 10 -4.81 -13.97 -11.77
CA VAL A 10 -4.39 -14.48 -13.08
C VAL A 10 -4.87 -13.50 -14.14
N VAL A 11 -3.93 -12.77 -14.72
CA VAL A 11 -4.19 -11.93 -15.88
C VAL A 11 -4.12 -12.82 -17.13
N PRO A 12 -5.15 -12.81 -18.00
CA PRO A 12 -5.14 -13.62 -19.21
C PRO A 12 -3.91 -13.29 -20.05
N GLU A 13 -3.13 -14.30 -20.41
CA GLU A 13 -2.03 -14.13 -21.36
C GLU A 13 -2.63 -13.86 -22.74
N SER A 14 -2.27 -12.73 -23.35
CA SER A 14 -2.64 -12.43 -24.73
C SER A 14 -1.84 -13.33 -25.68
N ALA A 15 -2.27 -14.59 -25.86
CA ALA A 15 -1.79 -15.37 -26.99
C ALA A 15 -2.23 -14.66 -28.28
N PRO A 16 -1.34 -14.38 -29.24
CA PRO A 16 -1.74 -13.77 -30.51
C PRO A 16 -2.89 -14.58 -31.13
N PRO A 17 -3.97 -13.95 -31.64
CA PRO A 17 -4.08 -12.55 -32.06
C PRO A 17 -4.81 -11.62 -31.07
N GLN A 18 -4.87 -11.95 -29.77
CA GLN A 18 -5.61 -11.14 -28.79
C GLN A 18 -4.93 -9.79 -28.47
N PRO A 19 -5.70 -8.74 -28.11
CA PRO A 19 -5.17 -7.42 -27.77
C PRO A 19 -4.19 -7.46 -26.58
N PRO A 20 -3.28 -6.48 -26.45
CA PRO A 20 -2.35 -6.40 -25.33
C PRO A 20 -3.09 -6.31 -23.99
N ILE A 21 -2.46 -6.82 -22.93
CA ILE A 21 -2.95 -6.69 -21.55
C ILE A 21 -3.25 -5.20 -21.26
N MET A 22 -4.49 -4.92 -20.88
CA MET A 22 -4.99 -3.59 -20.59
C MET A 22 -5.01 -3.31 -19.09
N ALA A 23 -5.07 -2.03 -18.70
CA ALA A 23 -5.22 -1.65 -17.30
C ALA A 23 -6.48 -2.26 -16.65
N ALA A 24 -7.53 -2.45 -17.44
CA ALA A 24 -8.77 -3.08 -17.00
C ALA A 24 -8.58 -4.54 -16.53
N ASP A 25 -7.58 -5.25 -17.05
CA ASP A 25 -7.32 -6.66 -16.70
C ASP A 25 -6.75 -6.82 -15.29
N PHE A 26 -6.30 -5.73 -14.66
CA PHE A 26 -5.81 -5.71 -13.29
C PHE A 26 -6.87 -5.24 -12.28
N MET A 27 -8.07 -4.89 -12.74
CA MET A 27 -9.13 -4.41 -11.86
C MET A 27 -9.86 -5.59 -11.22
N THR A 28 -9.99 -5.59 -9.89
CA THR A 28 -10.71 -6.65 -9.16
C THR A 28 -11.51 -6.07 -7.99
N VAL A 29 -12.39 -6.88 -7.41
CA VAL A 29 -13.18 -6.60 -6.20
C VAL A 29 -12.85 -7.60 -5.07
N ASP A 30 -11.89 -8.50 -5.29
CA ASP A 30 -11.52 -9.54 -4.33
C ASP A 30 -10.97 -8.98 -3.02
N ARG A 31 -11.15 -9.71 -1.92
CA ARG A 31 -10.82 -9.24 -0.57
C ARG A 31 -10.11 -10.30 0.24
N PHE A 32 -8.83 -10.45 -0.02
CA PHE A 32 -7.99 -11.42 0.66
C PHE A 32 -6.65 -10.81 1.05
N GLY A 33 -6.06 -11.31 2.12
CA GLY A 33 -4.75 -10.87 2.58
C GLY A 33 -4.62 -10.83 4.10
N THR A 34 -3.41 -10.50 4.55
CA THR A 34 -3.13 -10.29 5.97
C THR A 34 -3.41 -8.84 6.33
N LYS A 35 -4.24 -8.60 7.35
CA LYS A 35 -4.85 -7.30 7.68
C LYS A 35 -3.92 -6.08 7.61
N SER A 36 -2.70 -6.18 8.13
CA SER A 36 -1.74 -5.06 8.16
C SER A 36 -1.15 -4.70 6.81
N TYR A 37 -1.23 -5.61 5.83
CA TYR A 37 -0.76 -5.42 4.46
C TYR A 37 -1.88 -5.00 3.51
N ILE A 38 -3.15 -5.19 3.89
CA ILE A 38 -4.27 -4.89 3.02
C ILE A 38 -4.37 -3.35 2.83
N PRO A 39 -4.44 -2.87 1.58
CA PRO A 39 -4.56 -1.45 1.28
C PRO A 39 -5.97 -0.90 1.55
N PRO A 40 -6.11 0.42 1.74
CA PRO A 40 -7.38 1.05 2.07
C PRO A 40 -8.44 0.91 0.97
N GLU A 41 -8.05 0.90 -0.31
CA GLU A 41 -9.00 0.76 -1.42
C GLU A 41 -9.73 -0.60 -1.43
N MET A 42 -9.08 -1.67 -0.95
CA MET A 42 -9.70 -2.99 -0.80
C MET A 42 -10.78 -2.98 0.29
N MET A 43 -10.70 -2.07 1.28
CA MET A 43 -11.62 -1.97 2.41
C MET A 43 -12.98 -1.32 2.08
N ASN A 44 -13.18 -0.81 0.86
CA ASN A 44 -14.41 -0.11 0.47
C ASN A 44 -15.38 -0.88 -0.46
N ASN A 45 -15.13 -2.16 -0.77
CA ASN A 45 -15.95 -2.98 -1.71
C ASN A 45 -16.06 -2.34 -3.10
N ILE A 46 -15.05 -1.58 -3.50
CA ILE A 46 -14.97 -0.93 -4.81
C ILE A 46 -13.98 -1.69 -5.68
N MET A 47 -14.13 -1.56 -7.00
CA MET A 47 -13.10 -2.01 -7.92
C MET A 47 -11.80 -1.26 -7.64
N TYR A 48 -10.69 -1.99 -7.58
CA TYR A 48 -9.36 -1.44 -7.38
C TYR A 48 -8.36 -2.10 -8.34
N ASP A 49 -7.25 -1.40 -8.58
CA ASP A 49 -6.13 -1.91 -9.38
C ASP A 49 -5.23 -2.79 -8.50
N ALA A 50 -5.13 -4.08 -8.82
CA ALA A 50 -4.33 -5.04 -8.08
C ALA A 50 -2.84 -4.65 -8.01
N ARG A 51 -2.32 -3.94 -9.01
CA ARG A 51 -0.91 -3.53 -9.04
C ARG A 51 -0.63 -2.45 -8.00
N LEU A 52 -1.54 -1.50 -7.82
CA LEU A 52 -1.42 -0.46 -6.81
C LEU A 52 -1.54 -1.06 -5.40
N ALA A 53 -2.41 -2.06 -5.24
CA ALA A 53 -2.52 -2.83 -4.00
C ALA A 53 -1.21 -3.56 -3.65
N ASP A 54 -0.52 -4.14 -4.63
CA ASP A 54 0.80 -4.75 -4.45
C ASP A 54 1.85 -3.72 -4.02
N VAL A 55 1.84 -2.53 -4.62
CA VAL A 55 2.76 -1.42 -4.25
C VAL A 55 2.56 -1.01 -2.79
N TRP A 56 1.31 -0.88 -2.32
CA TRP A 56 1.03 -0.61 -0.91
C TRP A 56 1.55 -1.71 0.00
N SER A 57 1.23 -2.96 -0.32
CA SER A 57 1.64 -4.13 0.47
C SER A 57 3.17 -4.23 0.58
N LEU A 58 3.87 -3.93 -0.52
CA LEU A 58 5.32 -3.83 -0.54
C LEU A 58 5.84 -2.67 0.31
N GLY A 59 5.14 -1.53 0.33
CA GLY A 59 5.45 -0.38 1.18
C GLY A 59 5.35 -0.71 2.68
N ILE A 60 4.30 -1.44 3.08
CA ILE A 60 4.17 -1.96 4.45
C ILE A 60 5.33 -2.90 4.79
N CYS A 61 5.69 -3.80 3.87
CA CYS A 61 6.80 -4.73 4.05
C CYS A 61 8.14 -3.98 4.21
N LEU A 62 8.44 -3.05 3.32
CA LEU A 62 9.66 -2.26 3.36
C LEU A 62 9.74 -1.39 4.63
N PHE A 63 8.64 -0.73 5.00
CA PHE A 63 8.57 0.04 6.25
C PHE A 63 8.86 -0.86 7.45
N SER A 64 8.16 -2.00 7.57
CA SER A 64 8.28 -2.89 8.73
C SER A 64 9.67 -3.51 8.88
N LEU A 65 10.35 -3.82 7.76
CA LEU A 65 11.73 -4.30 7.77
C LEU A 65 12.71 -3.26 8.33
N VAL A 66 12.48 -1.96 8.07
CA VAL A 66 13.41 -0.90 8.46
C VAL A 66 13.05 -0.31 9.83
N ALA A 67 11.76 -0.16 10.11
CA ALA A 67 11.25 0.43 11.34
C ALA A 67 11.17 -0.58 12.50
N GLY A 68 11.03 -1.87 12.20
CA GLY A 68 10.82 -2.93 13.19
C GLY A 68 9.39 -3.01 13.74
N PHE A 69 8.46 -2.25 13.19
CA PHE A 69 7.03 -2.27 13.51
C PHE A 69 6.19 -1.94 12.27
N PHE A 70 4.89 -2.26 12.30
CA PHE A 70 3.98 -1.93 11.22
C PHE A 70 3.55 -0.45 11.29
N PRO A 71 3.41 0.23 10.13
CA PRO A 71 2.91 1.61 10.14
C PRO A 71 1.44 1.65 10.62
N PHE A 72 0.66 0.61 10.31
CA PHE A 72 -0.75 0.46 10.66
C PHE A 72 -1.02 -0.99 11.08
N ASP A 73 -1.91 -1.17 12.06
CA ASP A 73 -2.49 -2.49 12.33
C ASP A 73 -3.50 -2.85 11.23
N GLN A 74 -4.28 -1.86 10.77
CA GLN A 74 -5.21 -1.94 9.64
C GLN A 74 -5.34 -0.59 8.92
N ALA A 75 -5.48 -0.61 7.60
CA ALA A 75 -5.76 0.59 6.81
C ALA A 75 -7.23 1.07 6.94
N LEU A 76 -7.67 1.33 8.17
CA LEU A 76 -9.04 1.74 8.53
C LEU A 76 -9.01 2.96 9.43
N ILE A 77 -10.04 3.81 9.37
CA ILE A 77 -10.16 5.01 10.21
C ILE A 77 -10.17 4.70 11.72
N ALA A 78 -10.58 3.48 12.12
CA ALA A 78 -10.53 3.04 13.50
C ALA A 78 -9.08 2.86 14.02
N ASP A 79 -8.09 2.69 13.13
CA ASP A 79 -6.68 2.71 13.48
C ASP A 79 -6.19 4.16 13.55
N PHE A 80 -5.82 4.60 14.74
CA PHE A 80 -5.39 5.99 14.96
C PHE A 80 -4.10 6.36 14.20
N ARG A 81 -3.22 5.39 13.90
CA ARG A 81 -2.01 5.62 13.10
C ARG A 81 -2.39 5.86 11.64
N PHE A 82 -3.36 5.09 11.14
CA PHE A 82 -3.90 5.30 9.80
C PHE A 82 -4.64 6.63 9.71
N GLN A 83 -5.44 6.99 10.73
CA GLN A 83 -6.10 8.29 10.79
C GLN A 83 -5.10 9.45 10.81
N LEU A 84 -3.99 9.32 11.53
CA LEU A 84 -2.89 10.30 11.51
C LEU A 84 -2.32 10.43 10.09
N ALA A 85 -2.03 9.30 9.41
CA ALA A 85 -1.55 9.32 8.03
C ALA A 85 -2.52 10.02 7.07
N VAL A 86 -3.83 9.77 7.18
CA VAL A 86 -4.88 10.47 6.40
C VAL A 86 -4.76 11.99 6.60
N GLN A 87 -4.70 12.45 7.84
CA GLN A 87 -4.63 13.87 8.16
C GLN A 87 -3.33 14.50 7.63
N THR A 88 -2.21 13.81 7.79
CA THR A 88 -0.90 14.26 7.33
C THR A 88 -0.84 14.36 5.82
N GLN A 89 -1.31 13.35 5.08
CA GLN A 89 -1.30 13.37 3.62
C GLN A 89 -2.23 14.46 3.05
N ASN A 90 -3.39 14.70 3.68
CA ASN A 90 -4.29 15.80 3.29
C ASN A 90 -3.63 17.19 3.43
N GLN A 91 -2.58 17.31 4.25
CA GLN A 91 -1.79 18.52 4.43
C GLN A 91 -0.50 18.53 3.58
N GLY A 92 -0.30 17.51 2.73
CA GLY A 92 0.92 17.33 1.94
C GLY A 92 2.15 16.92 2.76
N GLY A 93 1.93 16.37 3.96
CA GLY A 93 3.00 15.94 4.86
C GLY A 93 3.47 14.50 4.61
N SER A 94 4.60 14.15 5.23
CA SER A 94 5.19 12.81 5.20
C SER A 94 4.54 11.88 6.22
N THR A 95 4.03 10.74 5.75
CA THR A 95 3.44 9.70 6.60
C THR A 95 4.51 9.09 7.50
N VAL A 96 5.69 8.82 6.96
CA VAL A 96 6.82 8.28 7.74
C VAL A 96 7.20 9.25 8.85
N ALA A 97 7.35 10.55 8.55
CA ALA A 97 7.72 11.53 9.55
C ALA A 97 6.67 11.65 10.67
N ALA A 98 5.38 11.64 10.32
CA ALA A 98 4.30 11.70 11.31
C ALA A 98 4.27 10.49 12.24
N LEU A 99 4.47 9.28 11.70
CA LEU A 99 4.51 8.05 12.51
C LEU A 99 5.70 8.04 13.47
N TYR A 100 6.87 8.49 13.06
CA TYR A 100 8.03 8.58 13.95
C TYR A 100 7.87 9.67 15.00
N ALA A 101 7.30 10.82 14.63
CA ALA A 101 7.00 11.91 15.56
C ALA A 101 6.01 11.48 16.65
N LEU A 102 4.99 10.69 16.30
CA LEU A 102 4.02 10.12 17.23
C LEU A 102 4.68 9.32 18.36
N TYR A 103 5.78 8.61 18.08
CA TYR A 103 6.54 7.84 19.07
C TYR A 103 7.74 8.58 19.65
N ASN A 104 7.96 9.85 19.25
CA ASN A 104 9.16 10.61 19.60
C ASN A 104 10.46 9.85 19.25
N LEU A 105 10.46 9.14 18.11
CA LEU A 105 11.58 8.35 17.64
C LEU A 105 12.39 9.11 16.57
N PRO A 106 13.74 8.96 16.55
CA PRO A 106 14.53 9.44 15.43
C PRO A 106 14.24 8.59 14.19
N ILE A 107 14.24 9.21 13.01
CA ILE A 107 14.03 8.52 11.74
C ILE A 107 15.38 7.89 11.30
N PRO A 108 15.51 6.55 11.23
CA PRO A 108 16.76 5.88 10.86
C PRO A 108 16.96 5.79 9.34
N MET A 109 16.06 6.38 8.56
CA MET A 109 15.95 6.21 7.11
C MET A 109 16.57 7.37 6.35
N SER A 110 17.13 7.08 5.17
CA SER A 110 17.61 8.13 4.27
C SER A 110 16.44 8.93 3.68
N PRO A 111 16.67 10.18 3.24
CA PRO A 111 15.63 10.99 2.59
C PRO A 111 14.97 10.30 1.39
N SER A 112 15.76 9.59 0.57
CA SER A 112 15.24 8.87 -0.59
C SER A 112 14.32 7.71 -0.21
N LEU A 113 14.61 7.02 0.89
CA LEU A 113 13.76 5.95 1.40
C LEU A 113 12.45 6.51 1.97
N ILE A 114 12.51 7.66 2.65
CA ILE A 114 11.31 8.35 3.15
C ILE A 114 10.40 8.74 1.98
N VAL A 115 10.95 9.38 0.94
CA VAL A 115 10.18 9.77 -0.26
C VAL A 115 9.55 8.55 -0.94
N LEU A 116 10.30 7.44 -1.07
CA LEU A 116 9.79 6.21 -1.65
C LEU A 116 8.63 5.66 -0.81
N LEU A 117 8.80 5.55 0.50
CA LEU A 117 7.77 5.02 1.41
C LEU A 117 6.53 5.92 1.45
N ASP A 118 6.70 7.24 1.46
CA ASP A 118 5.57 8.17 1.39
C ASP A 118 4.79 8.03 0.08
N GLY A 119 5.48 7.79 -1.04
CA GLY A 119 4.83 7.46 -2.32
C GLY A 119 4.05 6.15 -2.25
N MET A 120 4.69 5.06 -1.81
CA MET A 120 4.08 3.72 -1.74
C MET A 120 2.90 3.64 -0.76
N LEU A 121 2.96 4.40 0.35
CA LEU A 121 1.93 4.46 1.38
C LEU A 121 0.94 5.62 1.15
N THR A 122 0.78 6.08 -0.08
CA THR A 122 -0.25 7.05 -0.46
C THR A 122 -1.64 6.41 -0.32
N ILE A 123 -2.52 7.04 0.46
CA ILE A 123 -3.85 6.51 0.79
C ILE A 123 -4.79 6.56 -0.43
N ASN A 124 -4.70 7.63 -1.22
CA ASN A 124 -5.37 7.69 -2.50
C ASN A 124 -4.60 6.86 -3.53
N ALA A 125 -5.10 5.66 -3.85
CA ALA A 125 -4.47 4.78 -4.83
C ALA A 125 -4.21 5.46 -6.18
N GLY A 126 -5.09 6.33 -6.66
CA GLY A 126 -4.90 7.03 -7.94
C GLY A 126 -3.76 8.06 -7.94
N ALA A 127 -3.24 8.42 -6.77
CA ALA A 127 -2.08 9.31 -6.59
C ALA A 127 -0.82 8.57 -6.15
N ARG A 128 -0.90 7.23 -6.00
CA ARG A 128 0.20 6.32 -5.67
C ARG A 128 0.95 5.95 -6.95
#